data_AF-A0A1M3LU67-F1
#
_entry.id   AF-A0A1M3LU67-F1
#
_cell.length_a   1.000
_cell.length_b   1.000
_cell.length_c   1.000
_cell.angle_alpha   90.00
_cell.angle_beta   90.00
_cell.angle_gamma   90.00
#
_symmetry.space_group_name_H-M   'P 1'
#
loop_
_entity.id
_entity.type
_entity.pdbx_description
1 polymer ?
#
loop_
_entity_poly.entity_id
_entity_poly.type
_entity_poly.pdbx_seq_one_letter_code
_entity_poly.pdbx_strand_id
1 'polypeptide(L)'
;MMIAASDNTPVLDADSLLRMAQTEFGAENVTFYPSRRPQYTEYQVMVEEPDQPSFRVEKYSDGHLSTDGTPDQAYRVAAAVRASLPDVFPRVVLVNDDASEYVDLEPGMGAGDIAHAWRDVSEGGF
;
A
#
# COMPACT_ATOMS: atom_id res chain seq x y z
N MET A 1 8.06 0.06 2.26
CA MET A 1 7.74 -0.40 0.89
C MET A 1 6.76 0.57 0.22
N MET A 2 6.77 0.65 -1.11
CA MET A 2 5.96 1.59 -1.89
C MET A 2 4.93 0.88 -2.77
N ILE A 3 3.69 1.38 -2.81
CA ILE A 3 2.62 0.91 -3.71
C ILE A 3 2.24 2.05 -4.65
N ALA A 4 2.36 1.82 -5.96
CA ALA A 4 2.13 2.83 -6.98
C ALA A 4 1.36 2.28 -8.19
N ALA A 5 0.60 3.15 -8.87
CA ALA A 5 0.05 2.84 -10.19
C ALA A 5 1.03 3.27 -11.28
N SER A 6 1.15 2.46 -12.33
CA SER A 6 2.09 2.64 -13.45
C SER A 6 1.93 3.94 -14.24
N ASP A 7 0.75 4.55 -14.22
CA ASP A 7 0.44 5.79 -14.94
C ASP A 7 0.39 7.01 -14.01
N ASN A 8 0.91 6.87 -12.78
CA ASN A 8 0.81 7.86 -11.71
C ASN A 8 -0.64 8.21 -11.31
N THR A 9 -1.63 7.37 -11.68
CA THR A 9 -2.98 7.52 -11.14
C THR A 9 -2.94 7.35 -9.62
N PRO A 10 -3.53 8.27 -8.84
CA PRO A 10 -3.61 8.12 -7.40
C PRO A 10 -4.29 6.80 -7.02
N VAL A 11 -3.59 5.97 -6.24
CA VAL A 11 -4.07 4.62 -5.91
C VAL A 11 -5.38 4.68 -5.11
N LEU A 12 -5.36 5.29 -3.93
CA LEU A 12 -6.56 5.53 -3.11
C LEU A 12 -6.68 7.00 -2.75
N ASP A 13 -7.92 7.44 -2.49
CA ASP A 13 -8.25 8.68 -1.77
C ASP A 13 -8.32 8.42 -0.25
N ALA A 14 -8.49 9.50 0.53
CA ALA A 14 -8.46 9.43 2.00
C ALA A 14 -9.56 8.51 2.56
N ASP A 15 -10.78 8.63 2.06
CA ASP A 15 -11.93 7.84 2.54
C ASP A 15 -11.77 6.36 2.19
N SER A 16 -11.24 6.07 0.99
CA SER A 16 -11.01 4.70 0.53
C SER A 16 -9.85 4.06 1.28
N LEU A 17 -8.77 4.80 1.56
CA LEU A 17 -7.66 4.29 2.39
C LEU A 17 -8.14 3.98 3.81
N LEU A 18 -8.89 4.89 4.43
CA LEU A 18 -9.42 4.68 5.78
C LEU A 18 -10.37 3.47 5.82
N ARG A 19 -11.32 3.39 4.88
CA ARG A 19 -12.26 2.27 4.80
C ARG A 19 -11.56 0.93 4.58
N MET A 20 -10.58 0.90 3.69
CA MET A 20 -9.76 -0.29 3.44
C MET A 20 -9.05 -0.73 4.73
N ALA A 21 -8.35 0.19 5.40
CA ALA A 21 -7.61 -0.13 6.62
C ALA A 21 -8.54 -0.62 7.74
N GLN A 22 -9.69 0.03 7.95
CA GLN A 22 -10.68 -0.39 8.94
C GLN A 22 -11.26 -1.78 8.65
N THR A 23 -11.41 -2.13 7.37
CA THR A 23 -11.92 -3.44 6.94
C THR A 23 -10.88 -4.54 7.16
N GLU A 24 -9.61 -4.27 6.82
CA GLU A 24 -8.52 -5.24 6.89
C GLU A 24 -7.97 -5.44 8.31
N PHE A 25 -7.85 -4.36 9.09
CA PHE A 25 -7.17 -4.37 10.39
C PHE A 25 -8.11 -4.18 11.59
N GLY A 26 -9.40 -3.95 11.36
CA GLY A 26 -10.39 -3.63 12.40
C GLY A 26 -10.41 -2.14 12.73
N ALA A 27 -11.61 -1.56 12.84
CA ALA A 27 -11.77 -0.12 12.98
C ALA A 27 -11.20 0.44 14.30
N GLU A 28 -11.16 -0.38 15.35
CA GLU A 28 -10.59 -0.05 16.65
C GLU A 28 -9.06 0.06 16.64
N ASN A 29 -8.40 -0.58 15.66
CA ASN A 29 -6.94 -0.60 15.53
C ASN A 29 -6.43 0.48 14.57
N VAL A 30 -7.32 1.32 14.02
CA VAL A 30 -7.02 2.20 12.89
C VAL A 30 -7.28 3.66 13.27
N THR A 31 -6.23 4.48 13.20
CA THR A 31 -6.34 5.92 13.42
C THR A 31 -5.95 6.71 12.17
N PHE A 32 -6.85 7.57 11.70
CA PHE A 32 -6.60 8.47 10.58
C PHE A 32 -5.93 9.78 11.05
N TYR A 33 -4.89 10.20 10.34
CA TYR A 33 -4.26 11.50 10.54
C TYR A 33 -4.22 12.28 9.22
N PRO A 34 -4.88 13.44 9.13
CA PRO A 34 -4.64 14.35 8.02
C PRO A 34 -3.20 14.89 8.09
N SER A 35 -2.57 15.08 6.94
CA SER A 35 -1.19 15.58 6.94
C SER A 35 -1.10 17.02 7.44
N ARG A 36 -0.04 17.28 8.21
CA ARG A 36 0.37 18.64 8.60
C ARG A 36 1.34 19.28 7.61
N ARG A 37 1.78 18.52 6.60
CA ARG A 37 2.73 18.93 5.54
C ARG A 37 2.23 18.42 4.18
N PRO A 38 1.14 19.00 3.65
CA PRO A 38 0.45 18.50 2.45
C PRO A 38 1.32 18.49 1.19
N GLN A 39 2.42 19.25 1.17
CA GLN A 39 3.36 19.24 0.05
C GLN A 39 4.13 17.92 -0.12
N TYR A 40 4.19 17.07 0.91
CA TYR A 40 4.93 15.80 0.89
C TYR A 40 4.00 14.60 1.08
N THR A 41 3.20 14.64 2.14
CA THR A 41 2.23 13.59 2.50
C THR A 41 0.86 14.24 2.52
N GLU A 42 -0.17 13.61 1.96
CA GLU A 42 -1.54 14.13 1.98
C GLU A 42 -2.28 13.71 3.25
N TYR A 43 -2.14 12.45 3.64
CA TYR A 43 -2.73 11.84 4.83
C TYR A 43 -2.02 10.54 5.16
N GLN A 44 -2.24 10.05 6.38
CA GLN A 44 -1.73 8.76 6.82
C GLN A 44 -2.76 8.03 7.67
N VAL A 45 -2.66 6.71 7.68
CA VAL A 45 -3.36 5.83 8.60
C VAL A 45 -2.33 5.12 9.47
N MET A 46 -2.51 5.16 10.78
CA MET A 46 -1.76 4.33 11.74
C MET A 46 -2.58 3.08 12.06
N VAL A 47 -1.90 1.94 12.11
CA VAL A 47 -2.47 0.64 12.47
C VAL A 47 -1.77 0.11 13.71
N GLU A 48 -2.55 -0.25 14.73
CA GLU A 48 -2.10 -0.72 16.04
C GLU A 48 -2.82 -2.04 16.39
N GLU A 49 -2.38 -3.15 15.78
CA GLU A 49 -2.91 -4.48 16.07
C GLU A 49 -2.30 -5.06 17.37
N PRO A 50 -3.07 -5.81 18.17
CA PRO A 50 -2.53 -6.53 19.33
C PRO A 50 -1.38 -7.47 18.94
N ASP A 51 -0.33 -7.49 19.76
CA ASP A 51 0.83 -8.38 19.61
C ASP A 51 1.64 -8.21 18.30
N GLN A 52 1.42 -7.11 17.57
CA GLN A 52 2.17 -6.75 16.36
C GLN A 52 2.80 -5.36 16.51
N PRO A 53 3.94 -5.09 15.82
CA PRO A 53 4.47 -3.73 15.74
C PRO A 53 3.47 -2.80 15.05
N SER A 54 3.24 -1.62 15.62
CA SER A 54 2.47 -0.57 14.97
C SER A 54 3.15 -0.13 13.67
N PHE A 55 2.37 0.20 12.66
CA PHE A 55 2.87 0.70 11.38
C PHE A 55 1.92 1.74 10.80
N ARG A 56 2.40 2.52 9.84
CA ARG A 56 1.60 3.51 9.13
C ARG A 56 1.58 3.27 7.64
N VAL A 57 0.46 3.64 7.02
CA VAL A 57 0.30 3.75 5.57
C VAL A 57 0.13 5.22 5.23
N GLU A 58 1.07 5.78 4.48
CA GLU A 58 1.14 7.19 4.13
C GLU A 58 0.80 7.38 2.64
N LYS A 59 -0.05 8.35 2.33
CA LYS A 59 -0.28 8.83 0.96
C LYS A 59 0.64 10.00 0.67
N TYR A 60 1.46 9.87 -0.37
CA TYR A 60 2.30 10.97 -0.86
C TYR A 60 1.60 11.78 -1.96
N SER A 61 2.03 13.03 -2.12
CA SER A 61 1.43 14.01 -3.04
C SER A 61 1.63 13.69 -4.53
N ASP A 62 2.54 12.77 -4.86
CA ASP A 62 2.77 12.23 -6.19
C ASP A 62 1.88 11.01 -6.52
N GLY A 63 1.00 10.61 -5.58
CA GLY A 63 -0.05 9.62 -5.82
C GLY A 63 0.26 8.21 -5.31
N HIS A 64 1.47 7.92 -4.83
CA HIS A 64 1.81 6.61 -4.28
C HIS A 64 1.42 6.48 -2.80
N LEU A 65 1.33 5.22 -2.34
CA LEU A 65 1.22 4.86 -0.93
C LEU A 65 2.56 4.30 -0.46
N SER A 66 2.96 4.59 0.76
CA SER A 66 4.11 3.98 1.41
C SER A 66 3.69 3.35 2.73
N THR A 67 4.33 2.25 3.12
CA THR A 67 4.15 1.61 4.41
C THR A 67 5.50 1.32 5.06
N ASP A 68 5.61 1.57 6.36
CA ASP A 68 6.79 1.29 7.18
C ASP A 68 6.65 0.01 8.02
N GLY A 69 5.60 -0.77 7.78
CA GLY A 69 5.37 -2.04 8.45
C GLY A 69 6.39 -3.12 8.06
N THR A 70 6.31 -4.24 8.77
CA THR A 70 7.05 -5.46 8.41
C THR A 70 6.68 -5.94 7.02
N PRO A 71 7.48 -6.81 6.37
CA PRO A 71 7.12 -7.37 5.07
C PRO A 71 5.70 -7.98 5.03
N ASP A 72 5.33 -8.75 6.05
CA ASP A 72 3.99 -9.36 6.14
C ASP A 72 2.88 -8.31 6.22
N GLN A 73 3.09 -7.24 7.00
CA GLN A 73 2.16 -6.10 7.07
C GLN A 73 2.08 -5.38 5.72
N ALA A 74 3.22 -5.15 5.06
CA ALA A 74 3.26 -4.52 3.75
C ALA A 74 2.54 -5.34 2.68
N TYR A 75 2.64 -6.67 2.72
CA TYR A 75 1.92 -7.57 1.81
C TYR A 75 0.41 -7.55 2.05
N ARG A 76 -0.03 -7.54 3.31
CA ARG A 76 -1.45 -7.36 3.66
C ARG A 76 -1.99 -6.03 3.14
N VAL A 77 -1.24 -4.93 3.35
CA VAL A 77 -1.61 -3.61 2.83
C VAL A 77 -1.70 -3.64 1.29
N ALA A 78 -0.69 -4.19 0.61
CA ALA A 78 -0.67 -4.25 -0.85
C ALA A 78 -1.85 -5.05 -1.43
N ALA A 79 -2.16 -6.22 -0.83
CA ALA A 79 -3.32 -7.02 -1.21
C ALA A 79 -4.63 -6.27 -0.98
N ALA A 80 -4.82 -5.66 0.20
CA ALA A 80 -6.03 -4.91 0.54
C ALA A 80 -6.22 -3.65 -0.32
N VAL A 81 -5.12 -2.96 -0.66
CA VAL A 81 -5.11 -1.85 -1.63
C VAL A 81 -5.59 -2.35 -2.99
N ARG A 82 -5.03 -3.44 -3.51
CA ARG A 82 -5.43 -3.96 -4.83
C ARG A 82 -6.88 -4.41 -4.86
N ALA A 83 -7.36 -5.03 -3.79
CA ALA A 83 -8.75 -5.46 -3.64
C ALA A 83 -9.75 -4.29 -3.55
N SER A 84 -9.29 -3.10 -3.15
CA SER A 84 -10.10 -1.89 -3.09
C SER A 84 -10.26 -1.18 -4.45
N LEU A 85 -9.53 -1.64 -5.47
CA LEU A 85 -9.52 -1.06 -6.80
C LEU A 85 -10.31 -1.90 -7.79
N PRO A 86 -10.92 -1.29 -8.83
CA PRO A 86 -11.60 -2.06 -9.87
C PRO A 86 -10.62 -2.99 -10.60
N ASP A 87 -11.12 -4.08 -11.16
CA ASP A 87 -10.28 -5.04 -11.90
C ASP A 87 -9.55 -4.38 -13.07
N VAL A 88 -10.21 -3.44 -13.75
CA VAL A 88 -9.70 -2.65 -14.89
C VAL A 88 -8.84 -1.45 -14.51
N PHE A 89 -8.45 -1.31 -13.23
CA PHE A 89 -7.55 -0.24 -12.79
C PHE A 89 -6.17 -0.36 -13.46
N PRO A 90 -5.44 0.76 -13.70
CA PRO A 90 -4.07 0.72 -14.17
C PRO A 90 -3.20 -0.27 -13.38
N ARG A 91 -2.14 -0.79 -14.02
CA ARG A 91 -1.19 -1.71 -13.38
C ARG A 91 -0.70 -1.10 -12.06
N VAL A 92 -0.85 -1.84 -10.97
CA VAL A 92 -0.40 -1.45 -9.63
C VAL A 92 0.77 -2.34 -9.25
N VAL A 93 1.79 -1.75 -8.65
CA VAL A 93 3.01 -2.45 -8.25
C VAL A 93 3.33 -2.18 -6.77
N LEU A 94 3.85 -3.20 -6.10
CA LEU A 94 4.56 -3.06 -4.82
C LEU A 94 6.06 -3.07 -5.12
N VAL A 95 6.80 -2.12 -4.54
CA VAL A 95 8.24 -1.95 -4.72
C VAL A 95 8.91 -2.03 -3.34
N ASN A 96 10.05 -2.73 -3.27
CA ASN A 96 10.82 -2.86 -2.03
C ASN A 96 11.52 -1.53 -1.66
N ASP A 97 12.11 -1.47 -0.47
CA ASP A 97 12.61 -0.21 0.10
C ASP A 97 13.82 0.38 -0.65
N ASP A 98 14.61 -0.45 -1.32
CA ASP A 98 15.76 -0.02 -2.11
C ASP A 98 15.46 0.12 -3.61
N ALA A 99 14.19 -0.10 -3.99
CA ALA A 99 13.71 -0.07 -5.38
C ALA A 99 14.46 -1.01 -6.33
N SER A 100 14.98 -2.13 -5.82
CA SER A 100 15.63 -3.16 -6.63
C SER A 100 14.65 -4.21 -7.16
N GLU A 101 13.53 -4.44 -6.48
CA GLU A 101 12.55 -5.47 -6.83
C GLU A 101 11.11 -4.92 -6.81
N TYR A 102 10.23 -5.56 -7.55
CA TYR A 102 8.80 -5.23 -7.58
C TYR A 102 7.90 -6.48 -7.70
N VAL A 103 6.63 -6.31 -7.36
CA VAL A 103 5.54 -7.28 -7.60
C VAL A 103 4.42 -6.57 -8.35
N ASP A 104 3.91 -7.20 -9.41
CA ASP A 104 2.65 -6.79 -10.05
C ASP A 104 1.46 -7.24 -9.19
N LEU A 105 0.65 -6.29 -8.71
CA LEU A 105 -0.51 -6.58 -7.88
C LEU A 105 -1.73 -6.87 -8.77
N GLU A 106 -1.99 -8.15 -9.03
CA GLU A 106 -3.16 -8.60 -9.79
C GLU A 106 -4.42 -8.67 -8.89
N PRO A 107 -5.64 -8.49 -9.46
CA PRO A 107 -6.88 -8.73 -8.72
C PRO A 107 -6.91 -10.10 -8.05
N GLY A 108 -7.31 -10.13 -6.78
CA GLY A 108 -7.46 -11.38 -6.02
C GLY A 108 -6.17 -11.94 -5.42
N MET A 109 -5.02 -11.31 -5.66
CA MET A 109 -3.73 -11.71 -5.09
C MET A 109 -3.71 -11.48 -3.57
N GLY A 110 -3.35 -12.50 -2.80
CA GLY A 110 -3.22 -12.42 -1.35
C GLY A 110 -1.79 -12.09 -0.91
N ALA A 111 -1.62 -11.81 0.40
CA ALA A 111 -0.29 -11.51 0.96
C ALA A 111 0.74 -12.62 0.72
N GLY A 112 0.32 -13.89 0.79
CA GLY A 112 1.19 -15.04 0.53
C GLY A 112 1.64 -15.14 -0.93
N ASP A 113 0.78 -14.77 -1.88
CA ASP A 113 1.13 -14.75 -3.30
C ASP A 113 2.17 -13.65 -3.58
N ILE A 114 1.97 -12.47 -2.98
CA ILE A 114 2.90 -11.33 -3.10
C ILE A 114 4.30 -11.70 -2.60
N ALA A 115 4.40 -12.40 -1.47
CA ALA A 115 5.67 -12.83 -0.89
C ALA A 115 6.51 -13.73 -1.82
N HIS A 116 5.89 -14.35 -2.83
CA HIS A 116 6.54 -15.27 -3.77
C HIS A 116 6.61 -14.74 -5.21
N ALA A 117 6.15 -13.52 -5.47
CA ALA A 117 6.00 -12.97 -6.82
C ALA A 117 6.99 -11.83 -7.15
N TRP A 118 8.00 -11.61 -6.30
CA TRP A 118 9.02 -10.58 -6.49
C TRP A 118 9.86 -10.81 -7.75
N ARG A 119 10.17 -9.71 -8.44
CA ARG A 119 10.98 -9.68 -9.67
C ARG A 119 11.98 -8.54 -9.60
N ASP A 120 13.17 -8.76 -10.13
CA ASP A 120 14.17 -7.72 -10.28
C ASP A 120 13.66 -6.60 -11.21
N VAL A 121 13.82 -5.35 -10.79
CA VAL A 121 13.47 -4.16 -11.61
C VAL A 121 14.27 -4.15 -12.92
N SER A 122 15.50 -4.66 -12.90
CA SER A 122 16.35 -4.77 -14.09
C SER A 122 15.81 -5.72 -15.18
N GLU A 123 14.92 -6.65 -14.80
CA GLU A 123 14.28 -7.58 -15.73
C GLU A 123 12.95 -7.06 -16.27
N GLY A 124 12.38 -6.02 -15.66
CA GLY A 124 10.97 -5.64 -15.84
C GLY A 124 10.68 -4.33 -16.56
N GLY A 125 11.64 -3.40 -16.65
CA GLY A 125 11.40 -2.05 -17.18
C GLY A 125 10.34 -1.30 -16.37
N PHE A 126 10.77 -0.56 -15.36
CA PHE A 126 9.92 0.33 -14.57
C PHE A 126 9.79 1.71 -15.22
#